data_AF-A0A6B3GFN2-F1
#
_entry.id   AF-A0A6B3GFN2-F1
#
_cell.length_a   1.000
_cell.length_b   1.000
_cell.length_c   1.000
_cell.angle_alpha   90.00
_cell.angle_beta   90.00
_cell.angle_gamma   90.00
#
_symmetry.space_group_name_H-M   'P 1'
#
loop_
_entity.id
_entity.type
_entity.pdbx_description
1 polymer ?
#
loop_
_entity_poly.entity_id
_entity_poly.type
_entity_poly.pdbx_seq_one_letter_code
_entity_poly.pdbx_strand_id
1 'polypeptide(L)' 'LDRHPHLRAAFLQEGLDRPVQAIPRTAEVPWRAIDLRDAHPDRQRAEEQRILDEERAHRFDLTRPPLLRLTLLRHG' A
#
# COMPACT_ATOMS: atom_id res chain seq x y z
N LEU A 1 3.74 8.58 -9.79
CA LEU A 1 2.95 9.42 -8.85
C LEU A 1 2.80 10.86 -9.34
N ASP A 2 3.77 11.41 -10.10
CA ASP A 2 3.78 12.82 -10.49
C ASP A 2 2.65 13.25 -11.42
N ARG A 3 2.15 12.31 -12.24
CA ARG A 3 1.00 12.55 -13.12
C ARG A 3 -0.32 12.69 -12.36
N HIS A 4 -0.44 12.07 -11.19
CA HIS A 4 -1.70 11.86 -10.47
C HIS A 4 -1.57 12.29 -9.00
N PRO A 5 -1.80 13.58 -8.70
CA PRO A 5 -1.55 14.13 -7.36
C PRO A 5 -2.35 13.45 -6.25
N HIS A 6 -3.56 12.98 -6.56
CA HIS A 6 -4.44 12.28 -5.62
C HIS A 6 -3.83 10.97 -5.07
N LEU A 7 -2.92 10.32 -5.80
CA LEU A 7 -2.22 9.12 -5.32
C LEU A 7 -1.19 9.42 -4.23
N ARG A 8 -0.86 10.70 -3.99
CA ARG A 8 0.05 11.14 -2.92
C ARG A 8 -0.69 11.75 -1.74
N ALA A 9 -2.02 11.75 -1.75
CA ALA A 9 -2.81 12.46 -0.75
C ALA A 9 -2.62 11.91 0.66
N ALA A 10 -2.71 12.81 1.64
CA ALA A 10 -2.99 12.52 3.04
C ALA A 10 -4.20 13.35 3.50
N PHE A 11 -4.82 12.95 4.59
CA PHE A 11 -5.94 13.65 5.21
C PHE A 11 -5.55 14.08 6.62
N LEU A 12 -5.57 15.39 6.87
CA LEU A 12 -5.18 16.00 8.14
C LEU A 12 -6.39 16.69 8.75
N GLN A 13 -6.50 16.63 10.08
CA GLN A 13 -7.57 17.30 10.84
C GLN A 13 -7.06 17.98 12.11
N GLU A 14 -5.96 17.50 12.68
CA GLU A 14 -5.41 18.05 13.94
C GLU A 14 -5.07 19.54 13.79
N GLY A 15 -5.64 20.37 14.66
CA GLY A 15 -5.46 21.83 14.64
C GLY A 15 -6.20 22.56 13.51
N LEU A 16 -7.14 21.92 12.81
CA LEU A 16 -7.89 22.50 11.71
C LEU A 16 -9.41 22.43 11.95
N ASP A 17 -10.13 23.46 11.49
CA ASP A 17 -11.60 23.55 11.64
C ASP A 17 -12.36 22.47 10.86
N ARG A 18 -11.72 21.88 9.84
CA ARG A 18 -12.26 20.79 9.02
C ARG A 18 -11.14 19.90 8.47
N PRO A 19 -11.43 18.63 8.13
CA PRO A 19 -10.47 17.78 7.44
C PRO A 19 -10.01 18.42 6.13
N VAL A 20 -8.71 18.36 5.87
CA VAL A 20 -8.11 18.84 4.61
C VAL A 20 -7.35 17.71 3.92
N GLN A 21 -7.35 17.77 2.59
CA GLN A 21 -6.51 16.90 1.77
C GLN A 21 -5.17 17.59 1.51
N ALA A 22 -4.09 17.02 2.04
CA ALA A 22 -2.73 17.48 1.81
C ALA A 22 -2.11 16.70 0.65
N ILE A 23 -1.58 17.41 -0.35
CA ILE A 23 -0.91 16.82 -1.52
C ILE A 23 0.57 17.19 -1.48
N PRO A 24 1.46 16.30 -0.98
CA PRO A 24 2.88 16.59 -0.96
C PRO A 24 3.44 16.64 -2.40
N ARG A 25 4.54 17.39 -2.55
CA ARG A 25 5.23 17.55 -3.84
C ARG A 25 5.77 16.22 -4.36
N THR A 26 6.22 15.35 -3.47
CA THR A 26 6.75 14.02 -3.74
C THR A 26 6.23 13.06 -2.67
N ALA A 27 6.13 11.78 -3.01
CA ALA A 27 5.85 10.71 -2.09
C ALA A 27 6.49 9.43 -2.65
N GLU A 28 7.00 8.58 -1.78
CA GLU A 28 7.56 7.29 -2.16
C GLU A 28 6.51 6.21 -1.94
N VAL A 29 6.28 5.35 -2.94
CA VAL A 29 5.35 4.23 -2.76
C VAL A 29 6.05 3.12 -2.00
N PRO A 30 5.50 2.63 -0.88
CA PRO A 30 5.97 1.41 -0.26
C PRO A 30 5.81 0.25 -1.24
N TRP A 31 6.92 -0.19 -1.80
CA TRP A 31 7.00 -1.31 -2.75
C TRP A 31 7.57 -2.53 -2.04
N ARG A 32 6.84 -3.64 -2.08
CA ARG A 32 7.28 -4.94 -1.56
C ARG A 32 7.26 -5.98 -2.67
N ALA A 33 8.29 -6.80 -2.76
CA ALA A 33 8.31 -7.95 -3.66
C ALA A 33 8.44 -9.23 -2.83
N ILE A 34 7.60 -10.21 -3.12
CA ILE A 34 7.60 -11.52 -2.46
C ILE A 34 7.73 -12.58 -3.54
N ASP A 35 8.70 -13.46 -3.34
CA ASP A 35 8.98 -14.56 -4.26
C ASP A 35 8.35 -15.84 -3.73
N LEU A 36 7.43 -16.42 -4.50
CA LEU A 36 6.75 -17.66 -4.16
C LEU A 36 7.29 -18.85 -4.97
N ARG A 37 8.27 -18.64 -5.84
CA ARG A 37 8.75 -19.66 -6.79
C ARG A 37 9.36 -20.88 -6.10
N ASP A 38 9.98 -20.70 -4.95
CA ASP A 38 10.61 -21.78 -4.16
C ASP A 38 9.61 -22.53 -3.25
N ALA A 39 8.36 -22.07 -3.15
CA ALA A 39 7.33 -22.75 -2.37
C ALA A 39 6.75 -23.96 -3.14
N HIS A 40 6.44 -25.04 -2.41
CA HIS A 40 5.73 -26.19 -2.99
C HIS A 40 4.43 -25.71 -3.66
N PRO A 41 4.05 -26.23 -4.85
CA PRO A 41 2.88 -25.74 -5.60
C PRO A 41 1.58 -25.68 -4.78
N ASP A 42 1.35 -26.68 -3.93
CA ASP A 42 0.18 -26.71 -3.04
C ASP A 42 0.22 -25.63 -1.95
N ARG A 43 1.41 -25.15 -1.56
CA ARG A 43 1.60 -24.08 -0.58
C ARG A 43 1.61 -22.69 -1.21
N GLN A 44 1.99 -22.55 -2.48
CA GLN A 44 2.02 -21.26 -3.17
C GLN A 44 0.68 -20.52 -3.09
N ARG A 45 -0.43 -21.23 -3.37
CA ARG A 45 -1.78 -20.63 -3.31
C ARG A 45 -2.20 -20.23 -1.91
N ALA A 46 -1.89 -21.06 -0.91
CA ALA A 46 -2.22 -20.75 0.48
C ALA A 46 -1.42 -19.52 0.97
N GLU A 47 -0.16 -19.42 0.57
CA GLU A 47 0.72 -18.30 0.91
C GLU A 47 0.30 -17.01 0.21
N GLU A 48 -0.06 -17.07 -1.06
CA GLU A 48 -0.65 -15.94 -1.79
C GLU A 48 -1.91 -15.41 -1.07
N GLN A 49 -2.82 -16.32 -0.70
CA GLN A 49 -4.04 -15.93 0.00
C GLN A 49 -3.74 -15.29 1.37
N ARG A 50 -2.80 -15.86 2.13
CA ARG A 50 -2.32 -15.27 3.40
C ARG A 50 -1.82 -13.85 3.20
N ILE A 51 -1.00 -13.60 2.17
CA ILE A 51 -0.46 -12.27 1.87
C ILE A 51 -1.59 -11.30 1.49
N LEU A 52 -2.53 -11.72 0.65
CA LEU A 52 -3.68 -10.89 0.27
C LEU A 52 -4.53 -10.48 1.48
N ASP A 53 -4.76 -11.41 2.40
CA ASP A 53 -5.54 -11.14 3.61
C ASP A 53 -4.78 -10.20 4.56
N GLU A 54 -3.47 -10.38 4.71
CA GLU A 54 -2.60 -9.47 5.47
C GLU A 54 -2.58 -8.06 4.90
N GLU A 55 -2.43 -7.94 3.58
CA GLU A 55 -2.52 -6.64 2.91
C GLU A 55 -3.89 -6.02 3.18
N ARG A 56 -5.00 -6.70 2.91
CA ARG A 56 -6.36 -6.16 3.16
C ARG A 56 -6.59 -5.73 4.61
N ALA A 57 -6.08 -6.49 5.58
CA ALA A 57 -6.23 -6.18 7.00
C ALA A 57 -5.34 -5.02 7.46
N HIS A 58 -4.21 -4.79 6.81
CA HIS A 58 -3.29 -3.72 7.17
C HIS A 58 -3.90 -2.36 6.77
N ARG A 59 -4.26 -1.56 7.78
CA ARG A 59 -4.90 -0.25 7.61
C ARG A 59 -3.87 0.81 7.19
N PHE A 60 -4.35 1.83 6.48
CA PHE A 60 -3.59 3.04 6.26
C PHE A 60 -3.70 3.98 7.46
N ASP A 61 -2.59 4.62 7.81
CA ASP A 61 -2.59 5.86 8.58
C ASP A 61 -2.90 6.99 7.61
N LEU A 62 -4.09 7.59 7.71
CA LEU A 62 -4.56 8.62 6.79
C LEU A 62 -3.69 9.89 6.79
N THR A 63 -2.87 10.09 7.82
CA THR A 63 -1.97 11.23 7.95
C THR A 63 -0.62 11.00 7.27
N ARG A 64 -0.32 9.75 6.85
CA ARG A 64 0.96 9.35 6.25
C ARG A 64 0.80 9.01 4.77
N PRO A 65 1.13 9.95 3.86
CA PRO A 65 1.08 9.66 2.44
C PRO A 65 2.26 8.78 2.00
N PRO A 66 2.14 8.04 0.89
CA PRO A 66 0.92 7.90 0.09
C PRO A 66 -0.05 6.87 0.69
N LEU A 67 -1.35 7.08 0.51
CA LEU A 67 -2.40 6.09 0.83
C LEU A 67 -2.52 5.03 -0.28
N LEU A 68 -1.36 4.56 -0.74
CA LEU A 68 -1.16 3.59 -1.80
C LEU A 68 0.03 2.73 -1.41
N ARG A 69 -0.10 1.41 -1.59
CA ARG A 69 0.98 0.44 -1.42
C ARG A 69 0.93 -0.57 -2.54
N LEU A 70 2.08 -1.17 -2.84
CA LEU A 70 2.20 -2.16 -3.91
C LEU A 70 2.98 -3.36 -3.40
N THR A 71 2.39 -4.54 -3.57
CA THR A 71 3.04 -5.82 -3.30
C THR A 71 3.03 -6.65 -4.59
N LEU A 72 4.22 -6.95 -5.10
CA LEU A 72 4.42 -7.84 -6.24
C LEU A 72 4.63 -9.26 -5.73
N LEU A 73 3.76 -10.17 -6.14
CA LEU A 73 3.94 -11.62 -5.94
C LEU A 73 4.53 -12.21 -7.21
N ARG A 74 5.64 -12.93 -7.09
CA ARG A 74 6.27 -13.64 -8.19
C ARG A 74 5.94 -15.12 -8.10
N HIS A 75 5.39 -15.63 -9.18
CA HIS A 75 5.06 -17.04 -9.38
C HIS A 75 5.86 -17.59 -10.55
N GLY A 76 5.98 -18.93 -10.65
CA GLY A 76 6.61 -19.62 -11.78
C GLY A 76 7.97 -20.19 -11.49
#